data_AF-A0AAW9NHG4-F1
#
_entry.id   AF-A0AAW9NHG4-F1
#
_cell.length_a   1.000
_cell.length_b   1.000
_cell.length_c   1.000
_cell.angle_alpha   90.00
_cell.angle_beta   90.00
_cell.angle_gamma   90.00
#
_symmetry.space_group_name_H-M   'P 1'
#
loop_
_entity.id
_entity.type
_entity.pdbx_description
1 polymer ?
#
loop_
_entity_poly.entity_id
_entity_poly.type
_entity_poly.pdbx_seq_one_letter_code
_entity_poly.pdbx_strand_id
1 'polypeptide(L)' 'MAKKVIISCEKCGSRNYTMPAKEGATKRLELKKFCAHCNEHTVHKQTI' A
#
# COMPACT_ATOMS: atom_id res chain seq x y z
N MET A 1 4.03 -18.54 8.21
CA MET A 1 4.02 -17.18 8.79
C MET A 1 3.57 -16.22 7.70
N ALA A 2 2.38 -15.64 7.79
CA ALA A 2 1.90 -14.73 6.74
C ALA A 2 2.74 -13.44 6.75
N LYS A 3 3.53 -13.22 5.69
CA LYS A 3 4.25 -11.97 5.49
C LYS A 3 3.21 -10.85 5.35
N LYS A 4 3.30 -9.79 6.15
CA LYS A 4 2.44 -8.61 6.02
C LYS A 4 3.23 -7.53 5.31
N VAL A 5 2.59 -6.83 4.39
CA VAL A 5 3.19 -5.74 3.61
C VAL A 5 2.41 -4.47 3.86
N ILE A 6 3.16 -3.40 4.11
CA ILE A 6 2.61 -2.07 4.36
C ILE A 6 2.58 -1.34 3.02
N ILE A 7 1.52 -0.58 2.80
CA ILE A 7 1.33 0.20 1.59
C ILE A 7 1.23 1.67 1.98
N SER A 8 2.12 2.48 1.42
CA SER A 8 2.18 3.93 1.65
C SER A 8 1.57 4.68 0.48
N CYS A 9 0.80 5.72 0.77
CA CYS A 9 0.33 6.62 -0.28
C CYS A 9 1.49 7.37 -0.93
N GLU A 10 1.46 7.52 -2.25
CA GLU A 10 2.48 8.24 -3.02
C GLU A 10 2.45 9.77 -2.79
N LYS A 11 1.28 10.35 -2.49
CA LYS A 11 1.14 11.80 -2.26
C LYS A 11 1.45 12.22 -0.82
N CYS A 12 0.82 11.57 0.15
CA CYS A 12 0.91 11.91 1.57
C CYS A 12 2.06 11.16 2.29
N GLY A 13 2.65 10.13 1.68
CA GLY A 13 3.64 9.27 2.33
C GLY A 13 3.08 8.41 3.47
N SER A 14 1.79 8.55 3.79
CA SER A 14 1.18 7.90 4.94
C SER A 14 1.05 6.39 4.72
N ARG A 15 1.51 5.62 5.72
CA ARG A 15 1.43 4.16 5.76
C ARG A 15 0.05 3.77 6.30
N ASN A 16 -0.94 3.74 5.42
CA ASN A 16 -2.34 3.64 5.83
C ASN A 16 -2.96 2.24 5.68
N TYR A 17 -2.29 1.32 4.98
CA TYR A 17 -2.82 -0.02 4.73
C TYR A 17 -1.79 -1.11 4.99
N THR A 18 -2.20 -2.13 5.72
CA THR A 18 -1.44 -3.37 5.88
C THR A 18 -2.21 -4.49 5.19
N MET A 19 -1.60 -5.15 4.22
CA MET A 19 -2.18 -6.27 3.49
C MET A 19 -1.35 -7.53 3.74
N PRO A 20 -1.96 -8.72 3.76
CA PRO A 20 -1.20 -9.96 3.71
C PRO A 20 -0.50 -10.04 2.35
N ALA A 21 0.81 -10.27 2.36
CA ALA A 21 1.59 -10.49 1.17
C ALA A 21 1.12 -11.81 0.54
N LYS A 22 0.72 -11.75 -0.72
CA LYS A 22 0.40 -12.95 -1.49
C LYS A 22 1.71 -13.65 -1.83
N GLU A 23 1.89 -14.87 -1.32
CA GLU A 23 3.06 -15.70 -1.61
C GLU A 23 3.11 -15.96 -3.13
N GLY A 24 4.05 -15.31 -3.82
CA GLY A 24 4.20 -15.37 -5.28
C GLY A 24 4.13 -14.02 -6.01
N ALA A 25 3.76 -12.93 -5.34
CA ALA A 25 3.81 -11.60 -5.94
C ALA A 25 5.24 -11.03 -5.90
N THR A 26 6.04 -11.30 -6.93
CA THR A 26 7.37 -10.68 -7.15
C THR A 26 7.29 -9.21 -7.58
N LYS A 27 6.10 -8.72 -7.93
CA LYS A 27 5.87 -7.34 -8.35
C LYS A 27 5.45 -6.48 -7.16
N ARG A 28 6.04 -5.27 -7.06
CA ARG A 28 5.61 -4.23 -6.11
C ARG A 28 4.10 -4.02 -6.24
N LEU A 29 3.37 -4.15 -5.13
CA LEU A 29 1.93 -3.90 -5.11
C LEU A 29 1.67 -2.39 -5.22
N GLU A 30 0.94 -2.00 -6.26
CA GLU A 30 0.43 -0.64 -6.46
C GLU A 30 -1.11 -0.70 -6.50
N LEU A 31 -1.76 -0.07 -5.52
CA LEU A 31 -3.22 -0.10 -5.38
C LEU A 31 -3.77 1.32 -5.30
N LYS A 32 -4.78 1.62 -6.11
CA LYS A 32 -5.55 2.86 -5.96
C LYS A 32 -6.49 2.72 -4.76
N LYS A 33 -6.21 3.48 -3.71
CA LYS A 33 -6.97 3.52 -2.45
C LYS A 33 -7.17 4.98 -2.05
N PHE A 34 -8.16 5.22 -1.22
CA PHE A 34 -8.45 6.56 -0.71
C PHE A 34 -7.42 6.94 0.37
N CYS A 35 -6.64 8.03 0.20
CA CYS A 35 -5.84 8.59 1.30
C CYS A 35 -6.74 9.56 2.07
N ALA A 36 -7.08 9.24 3.32
CA ALA A 36 -7.83 10.14 4.20
C ALA A 36 -7.11 11.48 4.47
N HIS A 37 -5.78 11.52 4.27
CA HIS A 37 -5.01 12.75 4.41
C HIS A 37 -5.07 13.65 3.16
N CYS A 38 -5.22 13.06 1.97
CA CYS A 38 -5.36 13.82 0.72
C CYS A 38 -6.83 13.99 0.29
N ASN A 39 -7.78 13.33 0.97
CA ASN A 39 -9.20 13.27 0.62
C ASN A 39 -9.48 12.86 -0.85
N GLU A 40 -8.60 12.04 -1.42
CA GLU A 40 -8.71 11.60 -2.81
C GLU A 40 -8.16 10.17 -3.00
N HIS A 41 -8.53 9.54 -4.11
CA HIS A 41 -8.00 8.23 -4.49
C HIS A 41 -6.60 8.36 -5.09
N THR A 42 -5.61 7.90 -4.34
CA THR A 42 -4.20 7.96 -4.72
C THR A 42 -3.64 6.56 -4.91
N VAL A 43 -2.53 6.48 -5.65
CA VAL A 43 -1.76 5.24 -5.77
C VAL A 43 -1.02 5.03 -4.45
N HIS A 44 -1.26 3.87 -3.85
CA HIS A 44 -0.54 3.39 -2.68
C HIS A 44 0.45 2.32 -3.14
N LYS A 45 1.73 2.50 -2.81
CA LYS A 45 2.83 1.61 -3.18
C LYS A 45 3.30 0.82 -1.97
N GLN A 46 3.61 -0.45 -2.18
CA GLN A 46 4.20 -1.31 -1.17
C GLN A 46 5.52 -0.71 -0.67
N THR A 47 5.58 -0.45 0.64
CA THR A 47 6.83 -0.16 1.34
C THR A 47 7.39 -1.46 1.92
N ILE A 48 8.70 -1.62 1.78
CA ILE A 48 9.48 -2.83 2.12
C ILE A 48 9.42 -3.04 3.64
#